data_AF-A0A957MS70-F1
#
_entry.id   AF-A0A957MS70-F1
#
_cell.length_a   1.000
_cell.length_b   1.000
_cell.length_c   1.000
_cell.angle_alpha   90.00
_cell.angle_beta   90.00
_cell.angle_gamma   90.00
#
_symmetry.space_group_name_H-M   'P 1'
#
loop_
_entity.id
_entity.type
_entity.pdbx_description
1 polymer ?
#
loop_
_entity_poly.entity_id
_entity_poly.type
_entity_poly.pdbx_seq_one_letter_code
_entity_poly.pdbx_strand_id
1 'polypeptide(L)'
;MKSCPHCGMPLAKARSEADHRRFFAVIAAAFEQWPEGHEFQPDNSEHLRAWLTCKAGYREATYIELPDGSTEGMQRLFALSIENAIKSADGHGFVVPYRSGVAVIKPKSINWHTLGQREFGAVRAAVEDVIKAETGLDAEQLLRSKAA
;
A
#
# COMPACT_ATOMS: atom_id res chain seq x y z
N MET A 1 -22.68 -7.80 13.06
CA MET A 1 -21.71 -8.38 14.03
C MET A 1 -22.20 -9.75 14.42
N LYS A 2 -21.37 -10.80 14.31
CA LYS A 2 -21.73 -12.12 14.86
C LYS A 2 -21.45 -12.09 16.37
N SER A 3 -22.45 -12.37 17.19
CA SER A 3 -22.31 -12.43 18.66
C SER A 3 -22.30 -13.88 19.12
N CYS A 4 -21.63 -14.15 20.24
CA CYS A 4 -21.58 -15.46 20.86
C CYS A 4 -22.98 -15.85 21.35
N PRO A 5 -23.52 -17.02 20.98
CA PRO A 5 -24.87 -17.42 21.38
C PRO A 5 -25.01 -17.71 22.88
N HIS A 6 -23.90 -17.88 23.61
CA HIS A 6 -23.91 -18.20 25.04
C HIS A 6 -23.80 -16.96 25.95
N CYS A 7 -23.06 -15.92 25.54
CA CYS A 7 -22.80 -14.76 26.38
C CYS A 7 -23.10 -13.41 25.70
N GLY A 8 -23.54 -13.40 24.44
CA GLY A 8 -23.86 -12.18 23.69
C GLY A 8 -22.64 -11.33 23.28
N MET A 9 -21.43 -11.70 23.70
CA MET A 9 -20.20 -10.97 23.38
C MET A 9 -19.91 -10.99 21.88
N PRO A 10 -19.39 -9.90 21.29
CA PRO A 10 -19.00 -9.88 19.88
C PRO A 10 -17.91 -10.91 19.59
N LEU A 11 -18.10 -11.75 18.58
CA LEU A 11 -17.12 -12.77 18.17
C LEU A 11 -15.91 -12.17 17.43
N ALA A 12 -16.03 -10.91 16.99
CA ALA A 12 -14.95 -10.16 16.37
C ALA A 12 -14.88 -8.75 16.96
N LYS A 13 -13.68 -8.32 17.34
CA LYS A 13 -13.43 -6.95 17.76
C LYS A 13 -13.64 -6.03 16.55
N ALA A 14 -14.47 -5.00 16.74
CA ALA A 14 -14.59 -3.93 15.75
C ALA A 14 -13.22 -3.27 15.53
N ARG A 15 -13.01 -2.72 14.33
CA ARG A 15 -11.79 -1.99 14.02
C ARG A 15 -11.69 -0.75 14.92
N SER A 16 -10.50 -0.45 15.41
CA SER A 16 -10.24 0.71 16.27
C SER A 16 -10.07 1.96 15.41
N GLU A 17 -10.91 2.96 15.67
CA GLU A 17 -10.89 4.19 14.88
C GLU A 17 -9.62 4.99 15.15
N ALA A 18 -9.18 5.02 16.41
CA ALA A 18 -7.91 5.62 16.79
C ALA A 18 -6.72 4.97 16.08
N ASP A 19 -6.70 3.63 15.99
CA ASP A 19 -5.63 2.88 15.30
C ASP A 19 -5.62 3.17 13.80
N HIS A 20 -6.79 3.25 13.18
CA HIS A 20 -6.91 3.62 11.77
C HIS A 20 -6.47 5.05 11.51
N ARG A 21 -6.93 6.03 12.30
CA ARG A 21 -6.47 7.42 12.19
C ARG A 21 -4.97 7.54 12.38
N ARG A 22 -4.40 6.81 13.35
CA ARG A 22 -2.94 6.77 13.58
C ARG A 22 -2.20 6.26 12.34
N PHE A 23 -2.67 5.18 11.71
CA PHE A 23 -2.04 4.64 10.51
C PHE A 23 -1.91 5.68 9.39
N PHE A 24 -3.00 6.41 9.08
CA PHE A 24 -2.94 7.46 8.06
C PHE A 24 -2.09 8.65 8.50
N ALA A 25 -2.10 9.01 9.78
CA ALA A 25 -1.24 10.07 10.32
C ALA A 25 0.25 9.73 10.18
N VAL A 26 0.64 8.47 10.44
CA VAL A 26 2.02 8.00 10.27
C VAL A 26 2.44 8.10 8.81
N ILE A 27 1.59 7.67 7.87
CA ILE A 27 1.91 7.78 6.43
C ILE A 27 2.03 9.24 5.99
N ALA A 28 1.13 10.11 6.45
CA ALA A 28 1.22 11.53 6.14
C ALA A 28 2.52 12.15 6.68
N ALA A 29 2.92 11.80 7.90
CA ALA A 29 4.20 12.24 8.48
C ALA A 29 5.41 11.65 7.74
N ALA A 30 5.32 10.39 7.30
CA ALA A 30 6.36 9.73 6.49
C ALA A 30 6.51 10.40 5.12
N PHE A 31 5.42 10.84 4.51
CA PHE A 31 5.44 11.58 3.25
C PHE A 31 6.18 12.92 3.38
N GLU A 32 5.91 13.67 4.44
CA GLU A 32 6.58 14.95 4.73
C GLU A 32 8.08 14.80 5.01
N GLN A 33 8.49 13.62 5.49
CA GLN A 33 9.88 13.29 5.85
C GLN A 33 10.50 12.28 4.87
N TRP A 34 9.91 12.11 3.69
CA TRP A 34 10.37 11.11 2.74
C TRP A 34 11.73 11.52 2.17
N PRO A 35 12.74 10.62 2.13
CA PRO A 35 14.07 11.01 1.68
C PRO A 35 14.08 11.46 0.21
N GLU A 36 14.61 12.66 -0.05
CA GLU A 36 14.69 13.23 -1.40
C GLU A 36 15.49 12.36 -2.38
N GLY A 37 16.47 11.61 -1.88
CA GLY A 37 17.30 10.68 -2.66
C GLY A 37 16.72 9.27 -2.81
N HIS A 38 15.51 9.01 -2.31
CA HIS A 38 14.89 7.68 -2.39
C HIS A 38 14.50 7.33 -3.84
N GLU A 39 14.67 6.07 -4.24
CA GLU A 39 14.37 5.59 -5.61
C GLU A 39 12.91 5.84 -6.00
N PHE A 40 11.99 5.61 -5.07
CA PHE A 40 10.58 5.92 -5.22
C PHE A 40 10.27 7.30 -4.64
N GLN A 41 9.75 8.19 -5.48
CA GLN A 41 9.28 9.53 -5.11
C GLN A 41 7.75 9.60 -5.22
N PRO A 42 7.01 9.57 -4.11
CA PRO A 42 5.55 9.65 -4.13
C PRO A 42 5.05 11.05 -4.51
N ASP A 43 3.97 11.13 -5.28
CA ASP A 43 3.34 12.42 -5.63
C ASP A 43 2.55 13.03 -4.46
N ASN A 44 2.00 12.16 -3.59
CA ASN A 44 1.21 12.54 -2.42
C ASN A 44 1.18 11.39 -1.40
N SER A 45 0.55 11.63 -0.24
CA SER A 45 0.44 10.64 0.85
C SER A 45 -0.32 9.37 0.46
N GLU A 46 -1.31 9.45 -0.45
CA GLU A 46 -2.05 8.28 -0.92
C GLU A 46 -1.22 7.43 -1.87
N HIS A 47 -0.42 8.05 -2.73
CA HIS A 47 0.55 7.36 -3.57
C HIS A 47 1.60 6.63 -2.71
N LEU A 48 2.12 7.31 -1.67
CA LEU A 48 3.03 6.68 -0.71
C LEU A 48 2.36 5.51 0.02
N ARG A 49 1.13 5.68 0.52
CA ARG A 49 0.36 4.60 1.17
C ARG A 49 0.26 3.38 0.27
N ALA A 50 -0.12 3.58 -0.99
CA ALA A 50 -0.28 2.49 -1.94
C ALA A 50 1.04 1.73 -2.15
N TRP A 51 2.14 2.46 -2.32
CA TRP A 51 3.46 1.86 -2.50
C TRP A 51 3.91 1.07 -1.26
N LEU A 52 3.80 1.67 -0.06
CA LEU A 52 4.15 1.03 1.19
C LEU A 52 3.33 -0.25 1.43
N THR A 53 2.03 -0.19 1.16
CA THR A 53 1.12 -1.34 1.29
C THR A 53 1.53 -2.47 0.33
N CYS A 54 1.92 -2.12 -0.90
CA CYS A 54 2.45 -3.07 -1.87
C CYS A 54 3.78 -3.68 -1.45
N LYS A 55 4.70 -2.86 -0.93
CA LYS A 55 6.02 -3.30 -0.47
C LYS A 55 5.93 -4.18 0.78
N ALA A 56 4.96 -3.90 1.65
CA ALA A 56 4.60 -4.72 2.81
C ALA A 56 3.93 -6.06 2.42
N GLY A 57 3.73 -6.34 1.13
CA GLY A 57 3.18 -7.60 0.63
C GLY A 57 1.65 -7.69 0.68
N TYR A 58 0.95 -6.66 1.14
CA TYR A 58 -0.51 -6.61 1.13
C TYR A 58 -1.03 -6.13 -0.24
N ARG A 59 -0.76 -6.93 -1.27
CA ARG A 59 -0.99 -6.59 -2.68
C ARG A 59 -1.66 -7.71 -3.46
N GLU A 60 -2.22 -7.32 -4.60
CA GLU A 60 -2.60 -8.19 -5.69
C GLU A 60 -1.70 -7.92 -6.89
N ALA A 61 -1.38 -8.97 -7.64
CA ALA A 61 -0.57 -8.88 -8.84
C ALA A 61 -1.30 -9.59 -9.98
N THR A 62 -1.55 -8.87 -11.06
CA THR A 62 -2.13 -9.42 -12.28
C THR A 62 -1.05 -9.49 -13.34
N TYR A 63 -0.76 -10.70 -13.82
CA TYR A 63 0.13 -10.89 -14.95
C TYR A 63 -0.63 -10.70 -16.26
N ILE A 64 -0.09 -9.88 -17.16
CA ILE A 64 -0.61 -9.67 -18.50
C ILE A 64 0.47 -10.13 -19.46
N GLU A 65 0.20 -11.24 -20.14
CA GLU A 65 1.09 -11.80 -21.15
C GLU A 65 1.09 -10.94 -22.41
N LEU A 66 2.27 -10.79 -23.00
CA LEU A 66 2.40 -10.18 -24.32
C LEU A 66 2.45 -11.26 -25.40
N PRO A 67 2.09 -10.92 -26.65
CA PRO A 67 2.20 -11.86 -27.76
C PRO A 67 3.62 -12.41 -27.92
N ASP A 68 3.73 -13.66 -28.35
CA ASP A 68 5.00 -14.29 -28.68
C ASP A 68 5.79 -13.45 -29.70
N GLY A 69 7.10 -13.36 -29.49
CA GLY A 69 7.98 -12.51 -30.30
C GLY A 69 7.96 -11.02 -29.93
N SER A 70 7.28 -10.63 -28.84
CA SER A 70 7.38 -9.29 -28.28
C SER A 70 8.82 -8.97 -27.86
N THR A 71 9.30 -7.79 -28.23
CA THR A 71 10.63 -7.29 -27.88
C THR A 71 10.60 -6.61 -26.52
N GLU A 72 11.76 -6.45 -25.87
CA GLU A 72 11.86 -5.66 -24.63
C GLU A 72 11.34 -4.23 -24.82
N GLY A 73 11.56 -3.63 -25.99
CA GLY A 73 11.04 -2.30 -26.32
C GLY A 73 9.50 -2.28 -26.32
N MET A 74 8.85 -3.29 -26.89
CA MET A 74 7.40 -3.44 -26.84
C MET A 74 6.90 -3.67 -25.40
N GLN A 75 7.59 -4.48 -24.61
CA GLN A 75 7.24 -4.72 -23.20
C GLN A 75 7.30 -3.44 -22.37
N ARG A 76 8.34 -2.61 -22.55
CA ARG A 76 8.48 -1.31 -21.88
C ARG A 76 7.38 -0.34 -22.32
N LEU A 77 7.11 -0.25 -23.63
CA LEU A 77 6.04 0.62 -24.14
C LEU A 77 4.66 0.20 -23.61
N PHE A 78 4.40 -1.10 -23.54
CA PHE A 78 3.16 -1.63 -22.99
C PHE A 78 3.03 -1.37 -21.49
N ALA A 79 4.11 -1.55 -20.72
CA ALA A 79 4.15 -1.21 -19.30
C ALA A 79 3.81 0.28 -19.06
N LEU A 80 4.46 1.19 -19.80
CA LEU A 80 4.19 2.63 -19.75
C LEU A 80 2.74 2.97 -20.13
N SER A 81 2.18 2.27 -21.13
CA SER A 81 0.79 2.48 -21.56
C SER A 81 -0.21 2.12 -20.46
N ILE A 82 0.00 0.99 -19.78
CA ILE A 82 -0.84 0.59 -18.65
C ILE A 82 -0.66 1.52 -17.46
N GLU A 83 0.57 1.92 -17.15
CA GLU A 83 0.85 2.84 -16.05
C GLU A 83 0.12 4.18 -16.26
N ASN A 84 0.18 4.73 -17.47
CA ASN A 84 -0.55 5.95 -17.82
C ASN A 84 -2.07 5.76 -17.72
N ALA A 85 -2.60 4.63 -18.19
CA ALA A 85 -4.02 4.33 -18.07
C ALA A 85 -4.49 4.23 -16.60
N ILE A 86 -3.67 3.65 -15.72
CA ILE A 86 -3.94 3.59 -14.29
C ILE A 86 -3.94 5.00 -13.69
N LYS A 87 -2.92 5.81 -14.00
CA LYS A 87 -2.79 7.20 -13.53
C LYS A 87 -3.98 8.05 -14.00
N SER A 88 -4.39 7.95 -15.26
CA SER A 88 -5.54 8.69 -15.81
C SER A 88 -6.89 8.29 -15.20
N ALA A 89 -6.97 7.11 -14.57
CA ALA A 89 -8.16 6.64 -13.86
C ALA A 89 -8.10 6.94 -12.35
N ASP A 90 -7.19 7.81 -11.91
CA ASP A 90 -6.90 8.09 -10.49
C ASP A 90 -6.61 6.81 -9.67
N GLY A 91 -6.05 5.79 -10.33
CA GLY A 91 -5.70 4.52 -9.72
C GLY A 91 -4.29 4.52 -9.14
N HIS A 92 -4.08 3.69 -8.11
CA HIS A 92 -2.77 3.50 -7.48
C HIS A 92 -2.21 2.09 -7.76
N GLY A 93 -1.68 1.88 -8.97
CA GLY A 93 -1.07 0.62 -9.38
C GLY A 93 0.33 0.83 -9.95
N PHE A 94 1.18 -0.16 -9.75
CA PHE A 94 2.59 -0.16 -10.17
C PHE A 94 2.76 -1.23 -11.25
N VAL A 95 3.33 -0.85 -12.39
CA VAL A 95 3.54 -1.76 -13.52
C VAL A 95 5.01 -2.07 -13.63
N VAL A 96 5.35 -3.35 -13.64
CA VAL A 96 6.74 -3.81 -13.78
C VAL A 96 6.86 -4.82 -14.91
N PRO A 97 7.92 -4.74 -15.74
CA PRO A 97 8.26 -5.85 -16.65
C PRO A 97 8.46 -7.14 -15.85
N TYR A 98 7.84 -8.22 -16.29
CA TYR A 98 7.93 -9.51 -15.60
C TYR A 98 7.80 -10.65 -16.62
N ARG A 99 8.82 -11.51 -16.71
CA ARG A 99 8.86 -12.62 -17.68
C ARG A 99 8.63 -12.11 -19.12
N SER A 100 7.78 -12.79 -19.90
CA SER A 100 7.40 -12.39 -21.26
C SER A 100 6.33 -11.29 -21.32
N GLY A 101 5.89 -10.75 -20.18
CA GLY A 101 4.79 -9.79 -20.11
C GLY A 101 5.00 -8.70 -19.06
N VAL A 102 3.92 -8.21 -18.49
CA VAL A 102 3.98 -7.18 -17.44
C VAL A 102 3.15 -7.63 -16.24
N ALA A 103 3.60 -7.27 -15.04
CA ALA A 103 2.83 -7.46 -13.82
C ALA A 103 2.28 -6.11 -13.37
N VAL A 104 0.96 -6.05 -13.22
CA VAL A 104 0.25 -4.91 -12.62
C VAL A 104 0.04 -5.22 -11.15
N ILE A 105 0.69 -4.46 -10.28
CA ILE A 105 0.67 -4.63 -8.84
C ILE A 105 -0.20 -3.54 -8.22
N LYS A 106 -1.18 -3.91 -7.41
CA LYS A 106 -2.08 -2.98 -6.71
C LYS A 106 -2.16 -3.30 -5.22
N PRO A 107 -2.29 -2.30 -4.35
CA PRO A 107 -2.50 -2.55 -2.93
C PRO A 107 -3.88 -3.18 -2.74
N LYS A 108 -3.96 -4.20 -1.88
CA LYS A 108 -5.27 -4.74 -1.47
C LYS A 108 -6.04 -3.68 -0.69
N SER A 109 -7.35 -3.71 -0.82
CA SER A 109 -8.22 -2.75 -0.14
C SER A 109 -8.17 -2.94 1.37
N ILE A 110 -7.82 -1.89 2.10
CA ILE A 110 -7.86 -1.83 3.57
C ILE A 110 -9.16 -1.20 4.08
N ASN A 111 -10.25 -1.34 3.33
CA ASN A 111 -11.56 -0.74 3.63
C ASN A 111 -12.01 -1.08 5.06
N TRP A 112 -12.49 -0.05 5.77
CA TRP A 112 -12.94 -0.13 7.15
C TRP A 112 -13.98 -1.23 7.40
N HIS A 113 -14.90 -1.43 6.45
CA HIS A 113 -16.03 -2.34 6.61
C HIS A 113 -15.70 -3.80 6.29
N THR A 114 -14.64 -4.05 5.52
CA THR A 114 -14.29 -5.39 5.05
C THR A 114 -13.09 -5.99 5.78
N LEU A 115 -12.17 -5.15 6.26
CA LEU A 115 -10.95 -5.59 6.93
C LEU A 115 -11.08 -5.55 8.45
N GLY A 116 -11.06 -6.72 9.09
CA GLY A 116 -11.14 -6.84 10.55
C GLY A 116 -9.89 -6.32 11.28
N GLN A 117 -10.01 -6.01 12.57
CA GLN A 117 -8.93 -5.40 13.37
C GLN A 117 -7.63 -6.22 13.37
N ARG A 118 -7.71 -7.55 13.43
CA ARG A 118 -6.52 -8.42 13.46
C ARG A 118 -5.70 -8.31 12.17
N GLU A 119 -6.38 -8.40 11.03
CA GLU A 119 -5.73 -8.31 9.73
C GLU A 119 -5.21 -6.90 9.48
N PHE A 120 -5.98 -5.87 9.84
CA PHE A 120 -5.51 -4.49 9.76
C PHE A 120 -4.27 -4.24 10.62
N GLY A 121 -4.24 -4.77 11.85
CA GLY A 121 -3.07 -4.65 12.72
C GLY A 121 -1.81 -5.27 12.11
N ALA A 122 -1.95 -6.41 11.41
CA ALA A 122 -0.84 -7.03 10.69
C ALA A 122 -0.37 -6.20 9.50
N VAL A 123 -1.30 -5.67 8.68
CA VAL A 123 -0.95 -4.79 7.55
C VAL A 123 -0.27 -3.51 8.05
N ARG A 124 -0.82 -2.90 9.10
CA ARG A 124 -0.25 -1.70 9.72
C ARG A 124 1.17 -1.94 10.21
N ALA A 125 1.40 -3.01 10.97
CA ALA A 125 2.73 -3.35 11.48
C ALA A 125 3.73 -3.54 10.34
N ALA A 126 3.36 -4.31 9.31
CA ALA A 126 4.22 -4.53 8.15
C ALA A 126 4.53 -3.23 7.38
N VAL A 127 3.57 -2.31 7.26
CA VAL A 127 3.81 -1.00 6.65
C VAL A 127 4.74 -0.15 7.51
N GLU A 128 4.56 -0.12 8.83
CA GLU A 128 5.46 0.60 9.74
C GLU A 128 6.90 0.05 9.69
N ASP A 129 7.06 -1.28 9.57
CA ASP A 129 8.36 -1.92 9.39
C ASP A 129 9.04 -1.49 8.08
N VAL A 130 8.27 -1.42 6.97
CA VAL A 130 8.77 -0.90 5.70
C VAL A 130 9.17 0.57 5.83
N ILE A 131 8.33 1.43 6.42
CA ILE A 131 8.66 2.85 6.62
C ILE A 131 9.98 2.99 7.38
N LYS A 132 10.16 2.23 8.45
CA LYS A 132 11.40 2.23 9.22
C LYS A 132 12.60 1.76 8.40
N ALA A 133 12.42 0.76 7.55
CA ALA A 133 13.48 0.28 6.67
C ALA A 133 13.88 1.31 5.61
N GLU A 134 12.93 2.05 5.03
CA GLU A 134 13.21 3.02 3.97
C GLU A 134 13.70 4.38 4.49
N THR A 135 13.19 4.82 5.65
CA THR A 135 13.46 6.17 6.20
C THR A 135 14.41 6.17 7.39
N GLY A 136 14.58 5.03 8.06
CA GLY A 136 15.28 4.94 9.35
C GLY A 136 14.48 5.43 10.55
N LEU A 137 13.26 5.94 10.35
CA LEU A 137 12.41 6.50 11.40
C LEU A 137 11.29 5.53 11.78
N ASP A 138 11.06 5.35 13.08
CA ASP A 138 9.87 4.66 13.57
C ASP A 138 8.63 5.56 13.61
N ALA A 139 7.46 4.94 13.77
CA ALA A 139 6.19 5.65 13.76
C ALA A 139 6.03 6.67 14.91
N GLU A 140 6.67 6.46 16.06
CA GLU A 140 6.61 7.44 17.14
C GLU A 140 7.47 8.66 16.82
N GLN A 141 8.67 8.45 16.28
CA GLN A 141 9.55 9.52 15.84
C GLN A 141 8.87 10.38 14.78
N LEU A 142 8.26 9.76 13.76
CA LEU A 142 7.53 10.46 12.70
C LEU A 142 6.41 11.35 13.24
N LEU A 143 5.60 10.83 14.18
CA LEU A 143 4.47 11.58 14.74
C LEU A 143 4.90 12.71 15.68
N ARG A 144 6.01 12.56 16.40
CA ARG A 144 6.54 13.62 17.29
C ARG A 144 7.07 14.81 16.50
N SER A 145 7.77 14.57 15.38
CA SER A 145 8.31 15.63 14.52
C SER A 145 7.22 16.55 13.95
N LYS A 146 5.99 16.05 13.79
CA LYS A 146 4.85 16.81 13.25
C LYS A 146 4.10 17.65 14.29
N ALA A 147 4.32 17.38 15.58
CA ALA A 147 3.65 18.08 16.68
C ALA A 147 4.44 19.31 17.18
N ALA A 148 5.62 19.59 16.59
CA ALA A 148 6.48 20.74 16.86
C ALA A 148 6.34 21.78 15.74
#